data_AF-A0A1Y1LQA8-F1
#
_entry.id   AF-A0A1Y1LQA8-F1
#
_cell.length_a   1.000
_cell.length_b   1.000
_cell.length_c   1.000
_cell.angle_alpha   90.00
_cell.angle_beta   90.00
_cell.angle_gamma   90.00
#
_symmetry.space_group_name_H-M   'P 1'
#
loop_
_entity.id
_entity.type
_entity.pdbx_description
1 polymer ?
#
loop_
_entity_poly.entity_id
_entity_poly.type
_entity_poly.pdbx_seq_one_letter_code
_entity_poly.pdbx_strand_id
1 'polypeptide(L)'
;MADRDTEMDLDETLQIIGIGEFTALFQDYKHYVMLSLMGSLLPYKSRHVFGSKQWKPKIADCKEGIVLKVELAGDVETAVATKIEKLQSVEVPVQPFIIVVGSGASIQQIYVYIFGELYSAATVLKRHRHCF
;
A
#
# COMPACT_ATOMS: atom_id res chain seq x y z
N MET A 1 9.23 22.04 -23.82
CA MET A 1 8.60 21.20 -24.85
C MET A 1 9.02 19.78 -24.57
N ALA A 2 8.03 18.89 -24.45
CA ALA A 2 8.10 17.45 -24.16
C ALA A 2 8.51 17.04 -22.74
N ASP A 3 7.46 16.88 -21.93
CA ASP A 3 7.33 15.87 -20.88
C ASP A 3 7.87 14.53 -21.41
N ARG A 4 8.83 13.93 -20.72
CA ARG A 4 9.24 12.55 -21.01
C ARG A 4 8.41 11.66 -20.12
N ASP A 5 7.23 11.34 -20.62
CA ASP A 5 6.40 10.25 -20.13
C ASP A 5 7.29 9.02 -19.94
N THR A 6 7.52 8.67 -18.68
CA THR A 6 8.09 7.37 -18.32
C THR A 6 6.94 6.39 -18.48
N GLU A 7 6.70 5.98 -19.73
CA GLU A 7 5.89 4.82 -20.05
C GLU A 7 6.67 3.61 -19.51
N MET A 8 6.31 3.18 -18.30
CA MET A 8 6.84 1.97 -17.71
C MET A 8 6.04 0.81 -18.30
N ASP A 9 6.71 0.02 -19.14
CA ASP A 9 6.10 -1.07 -19.91
C ASP A 9 5.33 -2.03 -18.99
N LEU A 10 4.02 -2.11 -19.23
CA LEU A 10 3.10 -3.00 -18.51
C LEU A 10 3.52 -4.48 -18.63
N ASP A 11 4.24 -4.83 -19.71
CA ASP A 11 4.74 -6.19 -19.97
C ASP A 11 5.87 -6.60 -19.01
N GLU A 12 6.80 -5.69 -18.69
CA GLU A 12 7.84 -5.97 -17.69
C GLU A 12 7.24 -6.17 -16.29
N THR A 13 6.19 -5.41 -15.96
CA THR A 13 5.48 -5.52 -14.69
C THR A 13 4.72 -6.87 -14.58
N LEU A 14 4.14 -7.34 -15.69
CA LEU A 14 3.46 -8.65 -15.77
C LEU A 14 4.47 -9.80 -15.74
N GLN A 15 5.65 -9.65 -16.35
CA GLN A 15 6.73 -10.63 -16.29
C GLN A 15 7.27 -10.79 -14.87
N ILE A 16 7.41 -9.72 -14.08
CA ILE A 16 7.77 -9.81 -12.64
C ILE A 16 6.72 -10.62 -11.85
N ILE A 17 5.44 -10.48 -12.17
CA ILE A 17 4.34 -11.22 -11.50
C ILE A 17 4.35 -12.71 -11.90
N GLY A 18 4.87 -13.04 -13.08
CA GLY A 18 4.92 -14.38 -13.67
C GLY A 18 6.12 -15.24 -13.25
N ILE A 19 7.20 -14.67 -12.69
CA ILE A 19 8.38 -15.44 -12.30
C ILE A 19 8.18 -16.09 -10.92
N GLY A 20 7.80 -17.37 -10.94
CA GLY A 20 8.26 -18.34 -9.95
C GLY A 20 7.17 -19.04 -9.14
N GLU A 21 7.11 -20.36 -9.29
CA GLU A 21 6.57 -21.27 -8.26
C GLU A 21 7.45 -21.13 -7.00
N PHE A 22 7.04 -20.27 -6.07
CA PHE A 22 7.71 -20.13 -4.78
C PHE A 22 6.79 -20.53 -3.63
N THR A 23 7.39 -21.13 -2.61
CA THR A 23 6.74 -21.65 -1.40
C THR A 23 5.88 -20.61 -0.67
N ALA A 24 4.99 -21.04 0.23
CA ALA A 24 4.01 -20.18 0.90
C ALA A 24 4.57 -18.88 1.53
N LEU A 25 5.83 -18.87 1.99
CA LEU A 25 6.54 -17.68 2.50
C LEU A 25 6.68 -16.54 1.46
N PHE A 26 6.81 -16.89 0.18
CA PHE A 26 6.89 -15.92 -0.91
C PHE A 26 5.51 -15.43 -1.37
N GLN A 27 4.43 -16.13 -1.04
CA GLN A 27 3.09 -15.72 -1.47
C GLN A 27 2.66 -14.41 -0.83
N ASP A 28 2.84 -14.23 0.48
CA ASP A 28 2.47 -12.95 1.11
C ASP A 28 3.31 -11.79 0.61
N TYR A 29 4.59 -12.02 0.30
CA TYR A 29 5.44 -11.01 -0.31
C TYR A 29 4.96 -10.64 -1.72
N LYS A 30 4.55 -11.64 -2.52
CA LYS A 30 3.90 -11.41 -3.81
C LYS A 30 2.62 -10.59 -3.66
N HIS A 31 1.76 -10.94 -2.71
CA HIS A 31 0.54 -10.18 -2.43
C HIS A 31 0.84 -8.75 -2.01
N TYR A 32 1.86 -8.53 -1.16
CA TYR A 32 2.33 -7.20 -0.79
C TYR A 32 2.78 -6.40 -2.01
N VAL A 33 3.59 -6.98 -2.90
CA VAL A 33 4.05 -6.32 -4.13
C VAL A 33 2.85 -6.00 -5.04
N MET A 34 1.93 -6.94 -5.24
CA MET A 34 0.71 -6.73 -6.02
C MET A 34 -0.12 -5.56 -5.46
N LEU A 35 -0.39 -5.53 -4.16
CA LEU A 35 -1.14 -4.44 -3.52
C LEU A 35 -0.40 -3.10 -3.62
N SER A 36 0.92 -3.11 -3.46
CA SER A 36 1.76 -1.91 -3.62
C SER A 36 1.73 -1.38 -5.07
N LEU A 37 1.62 -2.27 -6.05
CA LEU A 37 1.54 -1.90 -7.47
C LEU A 37 0.13 -1.48 -7.90
N MET A 38 -0.93 -1.90 -7.20
CA MET A 38 -2.31 -1.52 -7.55
C MET A 38 -2.50 0.01 -7.63
N GLY A 39 -1.88 0.76 -6.72
CA GLY A 39 -1.93 2.23 -6.75
C GLY A 39 -1.29 2.86 -7.99
N SER A 40 -0.47 2.11 -8.73
CA SER A 40 0.17 2.54 -9.98
C SER A 40 -0.50 1.95 -11.23
N LEU A 41 -1.11 0.77 -11.12
CA LEU A 41 -1.73 0.06 -12.24
C LEU A 41 -3.17 0.50 -12.54
N LEU A 42 -3.86 1.11 -11.56
CA LEU A 42 -5.22 1.57 -11.74
C LEU A 42 -5.20 3.00 -12.34
N PRO A 43 -5.60 3.17 -13.62
CA PRO A 43 -5.70 4.50 -14.21
C PRO A 43 -6.75 5.31 -13.46
N TYR A 44 -6.42 6.54 -13.09
CA TYR A 44 -7.37 7.46 -12.47
C TYR A 44 -8.44 7.83 -13.52
N LYS A 45 -9.67 7.31 -13.35
CA LYS A 45 -10.73 7.47 -14.38
C LYS A 45 -11.40 8.84 -14.37
N SER A 46 -11.28 9.61 -13.30
CA SER A 46 -11.88 10.94 -13.23
C SER A 46 -11.18 11.81 -12.20
N ARG A 47 -11.23 13.12 -12.43
CA ARG A 47 -10.78 14.14 -11.51
C ARG A 47 -12.01 14.70 -10.81
N HIS A 48 -12.20 14.42 -9.53
CA HIS A 48 -13.19 15.13 -8.72
C HIS A 48 -12.56 16.41 -8.17
N VAL A 49 -12.72 17.51 -8.92
CA VAL A 49 -12.26 18.84 -8.51
C VAL A 49 -13.34 19.50 -7.66
N PHE A 50 -12.99 19.92 -6.46
CA PHE A 50 -13.85 20.73 -5.59
C PHE A 50 -13.02 21.84 -4.93
N GLY A 51 -13.24 23.09 -5.32
CA GLY A 51 -12.57 24.26 -4.74
C GLY A 51 -11.08 24.46 -5.10
N SER A 52 -10.42 25.40 -4.40
CA SER A 52 -9.06 25.90 -4.69
C SER A 52 -7.95 25.41 -3.75
N LYS A 53 -8.30 24.73 -2.64
CA LYS A 53 -7.34 24.16 -1.68
C LYS A 53 -7.49 22.63 -1.61
N GLN A 54 -7.09 21.93 -2.67
CA GLN A 54 -7.11 20.47 -2.68
C GLN A 54 -5.71 19.90 -2.44
N TRP A 55 -5.59 19.04 -1.43
CA TRP A 55 -4.46 18.12 -1.33
C TRP A 55 -4.56 17.07 -2.43
N LYS A 56 -3.44 16.84 -3.13
CA LYS A 56 -3.34 15.82 -4.19
C LYS A 56 -2.40 14.72 -3.70
N PRO A 57 -2.88 13.47 -3.55
CA PRO A 57 -2.00 12.37 -3.20
C PRO A 57 -0.98 12.13 -4.33
N LYS A 58 0.27 11.96 -3.95
CA LYS A 58 1.34 11.47 -4.82
C LYS A 58 1.20 9.96 -4.99
N ILE A 59 1.89 9.38 -5.97
CA ILE A 59 1.94 7.92 -6.16
C ILE A 59 2.37 7.22 -4.87
N ALA A 60 3.34 7.78 -4.13
CA ALA A 60 3.77 7.25 -2.83
C ALA A 60 2.61 7.22 -1.81
N ASP A 61 1.80 8.27 -1.74
CA ASP A 61 0.64 8.34 -0.85
C ASP A 61 -0.42 7.28 -1.22
N CYS A 62 -0.62 7.03 -2.52
CA CYS A 62 -1.53 5.98 -2.99
C CYS A 62 -1.02 4.57 -2.64
N LYS A 63 0.29 4.32 -2.76
CA LYS A 63 0.91 3.03 -2.38
C LYS A 63 0.77 2.78 -0.88
N GLU A 64 1.20 3.76 -0.08
CA GLU A 64 1.10 3.73 1.38
C GLU A 64 -0.35 3.66 1.84
N GLY A 65 -1.30 4.23 1.07
CA GLY A 65 -2.72 4.24 1.37
C GLY A 65 -3.30 2.84 1.57
N ILE A 66 -2.86 1.87 0.78
CA ILE A 66 -3.35 0.48 0.80
C ILE A 66 -2.51 -0.38 1.77
N VAL A 67 -1.18 -0.29 1.64
CA VAL A 67 -0.26 -1.12 2.42
C VAL A 67 0.96 -0.32 2.89
N LEU A 68 1.28 -0.47 4.17
CA LEU A 68 2.43 0.16 4.82
C LEU A 68 3.47 -0.93 5.15
N LYS A 69 4.69 -0.78 4.65
CA LYS A 69 5.80 -1.67 5.02
C LYS A 69 6.58 -1.06 6.19
N VAL A 70 6.86 -1.88 7.19
CA VAL A 70 7.67 -1.55 8.36
C VAL A 70 8.76 -2.60 8.50
N GLU A 71 10.00 -2.20 8.81
CA GLU A 71 11.10 -3.15 8.90
C GLU A 71 11.09 -3.92 10.23
N LEU A 72 10.82 -3.23 11.34
CA LEU A 72 10.85 -3.78 12.69
C LEU A 72 9.47 -3.74 13.35
N ALA A 73 9.14 -4.79 14.11
CA ALA A 73 7.86 -4.84 14.83
C ALA A 73 7.69 -3.70 15.84
N GLY A 74 8.79 -3.23 16.45
CA GLY A 74 8.78 -2.11 17.39
C GLY A 74 8.40 -0.76 16.78
N ASP A 75 8.48 -0.62 15.45
CA ASP A 75 8.21 0.64 14.75
C ASP A 75 6.75 0.75 14.28
N VAL A 76 5.94 -0.30 14.44
CA VAL A 76 4.57 -0.36 13.92
C VAL A 76 3.70 0.76 14.48
N GLU A 77 3.72 0.97 15.79
CA GLU A 77 2.90 2.00 16.44
C GLU A 77 3.28 3.41 15.96
N THR A 78 4.58 3.69 15.90
CA THR A 78 5.11 4.96 15.39
C THR A 78 4.70 5.18 13.93
N ALA A 79 4.83 4.17 13.08
CA ALA A 79 4.48 4.24 11.68
C ALA A 79 2.98 4.47 11.47
N VAL A 80 2.13 3.84 12.27
CA VAL A 80 0.68 4.07 12.29
C VAL A 80 0.36 5.51 12.72
N ALA A 81 0.95 5.98 13.81
CA ALA A 81 0.74 7.33 14.33
C ALA A 81 1.14 8.40 13.30
N THR A 82 2.33 8.27 12.69
CA THR A 82 2.80 9.18 11.64
C THR A 82 1.87 9.20 10.42
N LYS A 83 1.35 8.04 10.01
CA LYS A 83 0.39 7.97 8.90
C LYS A 83 -0.93 8.67 9.25
N ILE A 84 -1.44 8.47 10.46
CA ILE A 84 -2.67 9.12 10.94
C ILE A 84 -2.49 10.64 10.98
N GLU A 85 -1.39 11.11 11.59
CA GLU A 85 -1.06 12.54 11.68
C GLU A 85 -0.96 13.18 10.29
N LYS A 86 -0.29 12.50 9.34
CA LYS A 86 -0.22 12.93 7.94
C LYS A 86 -1.61 13.10 7.33
N LEU A 87 -2.50 12.13 7.47
CA LEU A 87 -3.86 12.20 6.92
C LEU A 87 -4.73 13.28 7.59
N GLN A 88 -4.60 13.44 8.91
CA GLN A 88 -5.28 14.49 9.66
C GLN A 88 -4.81 15.88 9.24
N SER A 89 -3.52 16.07 8.97
CA SER A 89 -2.94 17.36 8.54
C SER A 89 -3.49 17.87 7.21
N VAL A 90 -4.06 16.96 6.40
CA VAL A 90 -4.65 17.26 5.08
C VAL A 90 -6.17 17.02 5.07
N GLU A 91 -6.79 16.88 6.25
CA GLU A 91 -8.24 16.70 6.44
C GLU A 91 -8.81 15.48 5.67
N VAL A 92 -8.00 14.43 5.48
CA VAL A 92 -8.41 13.19 4.82
C VAL A 92 -8.78 12.14 5.87
N PRO A 93 -9.92 11.43 5.71
CA PRO A 93 -10.30 10.37 6.64
C PRO A 93 -9.29 9.22 6.60
N VAL A 94 -8.98 8.69 7.78
CA VAL A 94 -8.14 7.49 7.91
C VAL A 94 -8.94 6.27 7.46
N GLN A 95 -8.61 5.75 6.28
CA GLN A 95 -9.17 4.51 5.76
C GLN A 95 -8.44 3.30 6.37
N PRO A 96 -9.06 2.12 6.43
CA PRO A 96 -8.37 0.89 6.80
C PRO A 96 -7.16 0.62 5.90
N PHE A 97 -6.08 0.13 6.48
CA PHE A 97 -4.86 -0.23 5.73
C PHE A 97 -4.14 -1.41 6.34
N ILE A 98 -3.40 -2.13 5.49
CA ILE A 98 -2.60 -3.29 5.88
C ILE A 98 -1.20 -2.82 6.26
N ILE A 99 -0.62 -3.43 7.29
CA ILE A 99 0.77 -3.19 7.70
C ILE A 99 1.52 -4.50 7.57
N VAL A 100 2.63 -4.48 6.85
CA VAL A 100 3.50 -5.63 6.64
C VAL A 100 4.81 -5.36 7.35
N VAL A 101 5.17 -6.23 8.29
CA VAL A 101 6.43 -6.15 9.04
C VAL A 101 7.42 -7.16 8.48
N GLY A 102 8.59 -6.68 8.09
CA GLY A 102 9.70 -7.53 7.71
C GLY A 102 10.72 -6.84 6.81
N SER A 103 11.88 -7.49 6.67
CA SER A 103 13.03 -6.99 5.92
C SER A 103 13.20 -7.72 4.59
N GLY A 104 13.59 -6.97 3.55
CA GLY A 104 13.74 -7.50 2.20
C GLY A 104 12.44 -8.13 1.69
N ALA A 105 12.53 -9.41 1.27
CA ALA A 105 11.39 -10.21 0.80
C ALA A 105 10.75 -11.09 1.89
N SER A 106 11.24 -11.02 3.13
CA SER A 106 10.71 -11.82 4.24
C SER A 106 9.64 -11.03 5.00
N ILE A 107 8.42 -11.56 5.04
CA ILE A 107 7.33 -11.03 5.87
C ILE A 107 7.25 -11.85 7.15
N GLN A 108 7.36 -11.17 8.29
CA GLN A 108 7.34 -11.79 9.61
C GLN A 108 5.99 -11.65 10.29
N GLN A 109 5.37 -10.48 10.18
CA GLN A 109 4.08 -10.19 10.81
C GLN A 109 3.23 -9.31 9.90
N ILE A 110 1.92 -9.50 9.98
CA ILE A 110 0.96 -8.72 9.22
C ILE A 110 -0.08 -8.20 10.21
N TYR A 111 -0.35 -6.90 10.12
CA TYR A 111 -1.38 -6.23 10.88
C TYR A 111 -2.37 -5.54 9.94
N VAL A 112 -3.53 -5.20 10.50
CA VAL A 112 -4.52 -4.37 9.84
C VAL A 112 -4.96 -3.31 10.82
N TYR A 113 -4.95 -2.07 10.36
CA TYR A 113 -5.54 -0.97 11.09
C TYR A 113 -6.98 -0.78 10.64
N ILE A 114 -7.94 -0.89 11.56
CA ILE A 114 -9.37 -0.69 11.29
C ILE A 114 -9.96 0.11 12.46
N PHE A 115 -10.56 1.28 12.16
CA PHE A 115 -11.31 2.11 13.12
C PHE A 115 -10.58 2.42 14.44
N GLY A 116 -9.28 2.71 14.38
CA GLY A 116 -8.50 3.01 15.61
C GLY A 116 -7.70 1.84 16.15
N GLU A 117 -8.02 0.63 15.73
CA GLU A 117 -7.52 -0.59 16.35
C GLU A 117 -6.61 -1.39 15.41
N LEU A 118 -5.59 -2.03 15.98
CA LEU A 118 -4.62 -2.86 15.27
C LEU A 118 -4.92 -4.35 15.47
N TYR A 119 -5.12 -5.07 14.38
CA TYR A 119 -5.43 -6.51 14.41
C TYR A 119 -4.34 -7.32 13.75
N SER A 120 -3.84 -8.34 14.44
CA SER A 120 -2.95 -9.33 13.82
C SER A 120 -3.68 -10.15 12.73
N ALA A 121 -2.94 -10.55 11.70
CA ALA A 121 -3.45 -11.28 10.56
C ALA A 121 -2.49 -12.39 10.13
N ALA A 122 -3.07 -13.51 9.70
CA ALA A 122 -2.29 -14.65 9.21
C ALA A 122 -1.78 -14.46 7.77
N THR A 123 -2.53 -13.77 6.91
CA THR A 123 -2.15 -13.50 5.51
C THR A 123 -2.65 -12.14 5.04
N VAL A 124 -1.98 -11.58 4.03
CA VAL A 124 -2.31 -10.27 3.45
C VAL A 124 -3.70 -10.29 2.78
N LEU A 125 -3.98 -11.33 1.98
CA LEU A 125 -5.23 -11.44 1.21
C LEU A 125 -6.48 -11.68 2.07
N LYS A 126 -6.38 -12.46 3.16
CA LYS A 126 -7.54 -12.72 4.03
C LYS A 126 -8.11 -11.43 4.61
N ARG A 127 -7.24 -10.45 4.81
CA ARG A 127 -7.59 -9.15 5.40
C ARG A 127 -7.96 -8.08 4.40
N HIS A 128 -7.40 -8.10 3.18
CA HIS A 128 -7.88 -7.23 2.11
C HIS A 128 -9.42 -7.25 2.01
N ARG A 129 -10.04 -8.45 2.02
CA ARG A 129 -11.50 -8.63 2.00
C ARG A 129 -12.28 -7.99 3.16
N HIS A 130 -11.62 -7.66 4.26
CA HIS A 130 -12.24 -7.01 5.42
C HIS A 130 -12.07 -5.49 5.39
N CYS A 131 -11.14 -4.98 4.57
CA CYS A 131 -10.80 -3.55 4.49
C CYS A 131 -11.50 -2.86 3.31
N PHE A 132 -11.78 -3.60 2.23
CA PHE A 132 -12.34 -3.16 0.96
C PHE A 132 -13.30 -4.22 0.41
#